data_AF-A0A6B3GMH1-F1
#
_entry.id   AF-A0A6B3GMH1-F1
#
_cell.length_a   1.000
_cell.length_b   1.000
_cell.length_c   1.000
_cell.angle_alpha   90.00
_cell.angle_beta   90.00
_cell.angle_gamma   90.00
#
_symmetry.space_group_name_H-M   'P 1'
#
loop_
_entity.id
_entity.type
_entity.pdbx_description
1 polymer ?
#
loop_
_entity_poly.entity_id
_entity_poly.type
_entity_poly.pdbx_seq_one_letter_code
_entity_poly.pdbx_strand_id
1 'polypeptide(L)'
;LFDEFHVRVGISLDGDRAANDRHRRYADGRSSHPMVLRAVDLLREERYRHLDLGLLCTVDIHNDPVAVHDALAALEPPLVDFLLPHATWDDPPPRPDGSPTAYAAWLLTVFDRWTEQG
;
A
#
# COMPACT_ATOMS: atom_id res chain seq x y z
N LEU A 1 2.90 6.03 -24.52
CA LEU A 1 3.28 4.72 -23.94
C LEU A 1 2.16 4.07 -23.14
N PHE A 2 1.94 4.33 -21.84
CA PHE A 2 0.93 3.56 -21.09
C PHE A 2 -0.49 3.74 -21.62
N ASP A 3 -0.89 4.98 -21.87
CA ASP A 3 -2.15 5.32 -22.53
C ASP A 3 -2.28 4.68 -23.93
N GLU A 4 -1.27 4.92 -24.78
CA GLU A 4 -1.16 4.40 -26.14
C GLU A 4 -1.27 2.86 -26.24
N PHE A 5 -0.71 2.13 -25.27
CA PHE A 5 -0.72 0.66 -25.25
C PHE A 5 -1.73 0.08 -24.25
N HIS A 6 -2.59 0.92 -23.65
CA HIS A 6 -3.57 0.53 -22.63
C HIS A 6 -2.98 -0.30 -21.47
N VAL A 7 -1.75 0.03 -21.07
CA VAL A 7 -1.10 -0.59 -19.93
C VAL A 7 -1.65 0.05 -18.66
N ARG A 8 -2.44 -0.72 -17.92
CA ARG A 8 -2.98 -0.29 -16.63
C ARG A 8 -1.87 -0.28 -15.56
N VAL A 9 -1.94 0.64 -14.60
CA VAL A 9 -0.88 0.98 -13.65
C VAL A 9 -1.35 0.75 -12.22
N GLY A 10 -0.68 -0.14 -11.50
CA GLY A 10 -0.80 -0.25 -10.05
C GLY A 10 0.33 0.53 -9.38
N ILE A 11 0.01 1.30 -8.34
CA ILE A 11 0.99 2.11 -7.61
C ILE A 11 1.29 1.45 -6.27
N SER A 12 2.56 1.18 -5.99
CA SER A 12 2.95 0.72 -4.67
C SER A 12 2.98 1.86 -3.66
N LEU A 13 2.22 1.71 -2.57
CA LEU A 13 2.16 2.66 -1.45
C LEU A 13 1.78 1.89 -0.19
N ASP A 14 2.60 1.97 0.86
CA ASP A 14 2.42 1.15 2.08
C ASP A 14 1.66 1.87 3.21
N GLY A 15 0.93 2.94 2.89
CA GLY A 15 0.20 3.78 3.85
C GLY A 15 0.66 5.23 3.83
N ASP A 16 0.64 5.88 4.99
CA ASP A 16 1.14 7.24 5.14
C ASP A 16 2.66 7.34 4.96
N ARG A 17 3.21 8.55 5.07
CA ARG A 17 4.65 8.76 4.90
C ARG A 17 5.47 7.97 5.91
N ALA A 18 5.02 7.84 7.15
CA ALA A 18 5.77 7.13 8.18
C ALA A 18 5.84 5.63 7.85
N ALA A 19 4.71 5.03 7.47
CA ALA A 19 4.62 3.64 7.03
C ALA A 19 5.45 3.37 5.77
N ASN A 20 5.28 4.21 4.74
CA ASN A 20 5.98 4.08 3.46
C ASN A 20 7.51 4.26 3.61
N ASP A 21 7.96 5.24 4.39
CA ASP A 21 9.39 5.53 4.56
C ASP A 21 10.14 4.48 5.40
N ARG A 22 9.47 3.47 5.99
CA ARG A 22 10.15 2.33 6.65
C ARG A 22 10.97 1.53 5.65
N HIS A 23 10.45 1.33 4.44
CA HIS A 23 11.07 0.46 3.43
C HIS A 23 11.27 1.15 2.07
N ARG A 24 10.49 2.19 1.74
CA ARG A 24 10.48 2.80 0.39
C ARG A 24 11.18 4.16 0.37
N ARG A 25 12.47 4.17 0.69
CA ARG A 25 13.34 5.35 0.55
C ARG A 25 14.24 5.19 -0.67
N TYR A 26 14.61 6.31 -1.28
CA TYR A 26 15.67 6.32 -2.28
C TYR A 26 17.01 5.93 -1.65
N ALA A 27 17.99 5.57 -2.47
CA ALA A 27 19.33 5.20 -2.02
C ALA A 27 20.04 6.30 -1.21
N ASP A 28 19.64 7.56 -1.40
CA ASP A 28 20.13 8.72 -0.63
C ASP A 28 19.30 9.02 0.63
N GLY A 29 18.37 8.13 0.99
CA GLY A 29 17.51 8.24 2.15
C GLY A 29 16.34 9.20 1.99
N ARG A 30 16.12 9.84 0.84
CA ARG A 30 14.92 10.68 0.63
C ARG A 30 13.66 9.82 0.56
N SER A 31 12.55 10.40 1.03
CA SER A 31 11.22 9.78 0.95
C SER A 31 10.74 9.68 -0.49
N SER A 32 10.18 8.54 -0.87
CA SER A 32 9.46 8.38 -2.15
C SER A 32 8.00 8.87 -2.08
N HIS A 33 7.43 8.95 -0.88
CA HIS A 33 6.01 9.18 -0.65
C HIS A 33 5.43 10.40 -1.39
N PRO A 34 6.06 11.61 -1.37
CA PRO A 34 5.53 12.74 -2.12
C PRO A 34 5.49 12.54 -3.64
N MET A 35 6.41 11.75 -4.19
CA MET A 35 6.41 11.42 -5.62
C MET A 35 5.35 10.39 -5.95
N VAL A 36 5.11 9.43 -5.06
CA VAL A 36 4.03 8.44 -5.19
C VAL A 36 2.66 9.13 -5.18
N LEU A 37 2.41 10.05 -4.24
CA LEU A 37 1.14 10.80 -4.20
C LEU A 37 0.89 11.60 -5.49
N ARG A 38 1.93 12.24 -6.05
CA ARG A 38 1.82 12.92 -7.34
C ARG A 38 1.45 11.98 -8.49
N ALA A 39 1.91 10.73 -8.46
CA ALA A 39 1.55 9.73 -9.47
C ALA A 39 0.09 9.27 -9.30
N VAL A 40 -0.39 9.15 -8.06
CA VAL A 40 -1.81 8.88 -7.77
C VAL A 40 -2.68 10.02 -8.30
N ASP A 41 -2.35 11.28 -7.99
CA ASP A 41 -3.08 12.45 -8.49
C ASP A 41 -3.14 12.49 -10.02
N LEU A 42 -2.03 12.14 -10.69
CA LEU A 42 -1.96 12.07 -12.15
C LEU A 42 -2.92 11.01 -12.72
N LEU A 43 -2.99 9.82 -12.11
CA LEU A 43 -3.91 8.77 -12.55
C LEU A 43 -5.38 9.11 -12.27
N ARG A 44 -5.68 9.97 -11.28
CA ARG A 44 -7.04 10.45 -11.01
C ARG A 44 -7.58 11.42 -12.07
N GLU A 45 -6.71 12.05 -12.87
CA GLU A 45 -7.11 12.92 -13.97
C GLU A 45 -7.99 12.17 -14.98
N GLU A 46 -9.04 12.82 -15.50
CA GLU A 46 -10.04 12.20 -16.39
C GLU A 46 -9.41 11.45 -17.58
N ARG A 47 -8.35 12.03 -18.16
CA ARG A 47 -7.62 11.43 -19.30
C ARG A 47 -6.90 10.13 -18.96
N TYR A 48 -6.50 9.92 -17.69
CA TYR A 48 -5.70 8.76 -17.27
C TYR A 48 -6.44 7.82 -16.32
N ARG A 49 -7.64 8.18 -15.85
CA ARG A 49 -8.44 7.35 -14.94
C ARG A 49 -8.65 5.93 -15.44
N HIS A 50 -8.78 5.74 -16.75
CA HIS A 50 -8.95 4.41 -17.36
C HIS A 50 -7.71 3.50 -17.23
N LEU A 51 -6.54 4.05 -16.87
CA LEU A 51 -5.30 3.32 -16.63
C LEU A 51 -5.12 2.94 -15.16
N ASP A 52 -5.90 3.50 -14.23
CA ASP A 52 -5.71 3.29 -12.79
C ASP A 52 -6.12 1.86 -12.36
N LEU A 53 -5.16 1.07 -11.90
CA LEU A 53 -5.41 -0.24 -11.27
C LEU A 53 -5.62 -0.13 -9.76
N GLY A 54 -5.35 1.01 -9.14
CA GLY A 54 -5.34 1.17 -7.70
C GLY A 54 -3.99 0.93 -7.04
N LEU A 55 -4.03 0.68 -5.74
CA LEU A 55 -2.85 0.68 -4.87
C LEU A 55 -2.43 -0.73 -4.49
N LEU A 56 -1.11 -0.94 -4.39
CA LEU A 56 -0.49 -2.16 -3.89
C LEU A 56 0.22 -1.83 -2.57
N CYS A 57 -0.27 -2.36 -1.46
CA CYS A 57 0.26 -2.12 -0.13
C CYS A 57 0.92 -3.39 0.41
N THR A 58 2.22 -3.35 0.71
CA THR A 58 2.86 -4.47 1.42
C THR A 58 2.52 -4.39 2.91
N VAL A 59 2.02 -5.49 3.47
CA VAL A 59 1.68 -5.57 4.90
C VAL A 59 2.96 -5.56 5.75
N ASP A 60 3.12 -4.52 6.57
CA ASP A 60 4.12 -4.44 7.63
C ASP A 60 3.41 -4.35 8.98
N ILE A 61 3.52 -5.42 9.76
CA ILE A 61 2.93 -5.55 11.11
C ILE A 61 3.50 -4.58 12.14
N HIS A 62 4.57 -3.85 11.82
CA HIS A 62 5.06 -2.75 12.66
C HIS A 62 4.32 -1.43 12.39
N ASN A 63 3.53 -1.34 11.32
CA ASN A 63 2.67 -0.19 11.05
C ASN A 63 1.31 -0.38 11.71
N ASP A 64 0.72 0.72 12.16
CA ASP A 64 -0.67 0.75 12.60
C ASP A 64 -1.59 0.43 11.40
N PRO A 65 -2.34 -0.70 11.43
CA PRO A 65 -3.23 -1.09 10.33
C PRO A 65 -4.29 -0.04 10.03
N VAL A 66 -4.81 0.67 11.03
CA VAL A 66 -5.87 1.68 10.85
C VAL A 66 -5.29 2.91 10.15
N ALA A 67 -4.13 3.38 10.59
CA ALA A 67 -3.46 4.52 9.96
C ALA A 67 -3.08 4.23 8.49
N VAL A 68 -2.61 3.02 8.20
CA VAL A 68 -2.32 2.57 6.83
C VAL A 68 -3.60 2.57 5.99
N HIS A 69 -4.65 1.89 6.46
CA HIS A 69 -5.91 1.80 5.73
C HIS A 69 -6.51 3.19 5.46
N ASP A 70 -6.63 4.03 6.49
CA ASP A 70 -7.24 5.36 6.35
C ASP A 70 -6.44 6.27 5.40
N ALA A 71 -5.10 6.18 5.41
CA ALA A 71 -4.26 6.91 4.48
C ALA A 71 -4.45 6.46 3.02
N LEU A 72 -4.60 5.16 2.78
CA LEU A 72 -4.83 4.61 1.44
C LEU A 72 -6.25 4.92 0.96
N ALA A 73 -7.26 4.73 1.80
CA ALA A 73 -8.66 4.98 1.49
C ALA A 73 -8.93 6.47 1.20
N ALA A 74 -8.25 7.39 1.88
CA ALA A 74 -8.35 8.83 1.63
C ALA A 74 -7.91 9.25 0.21
N LEU A 75 -7.15 8.40 -0.50
CA LEU A 75 -6.77 8.64 -1.90
C LEU A 75 -7.86 8.21 -2.89
N GLU A 76 -8.95 7.62 -2.40
CA GLU A 76 -10.09 7.13 -3.18
C GLU A 76 -9.69 6.23 -4.37
N PRO A 77 -8.79 5.24 -4.17
CA PRO A 77 -8.37 4.36 -5.25
C PRO A 77 -9.51 3.42 -5.68
N PRO A 78 -9.51 2.91 -6.92
CA PRO A 78 -10.50 1.93 -7.36
C PRO A 78 -10.41 0.59 -6.60
N LEU A 79 -9.22 0.26 -6.09
CA LEU A 79 -8.96 -0.88 -5.21
C LEU A 79 -7.67 -0.70 -4.42
N VAL A 80 -7.54 -1.43 -3.32
CA VAL A 80 -6.30 -1.62 -2.57
C VAL A 80 -6.01 -3.11 -2.44
N ASP A 81 -4.84 -3.54 -2.89
CA ASP A 81 -4.35 -4.92 -2.74
C ASP A 81 -3.34 -4.98 -1.59
N PHE A 82 -3.68 -5.70 -0.52
CA PHE A 82 -2.80 -5.93 0.62
C PHE A 82 -1.97 -7.19 0.40
N LEU A 83 -0.71 -6.99 0.02
CA LEU A 83 0.25 -8.04 -0.29
C LEU A 83 0.99 -8.47 0.98
N LEU A 84 1.09 -9.78 1.20
CA LEU A 84 2.01 -10.31 2.22
C LEU A 84 3.46 -9.94 1.85
N PRO A 85 4.32 -9.65 2.84
CA PRO A 85 5.71 -9.35 2.55
C PRO A 85 6.38 -10.54 1.88
N HIS A 86 7.30 -10.23 0.98
CA HIS A 86 8.10 -11.26 0.34
C HIS A 86 8.89 -12.00 1.41
N ALA A 87 8.77 -13.32 1.41
CA ALA A 87 9.47 -14.21 2.33
C ALA A 87 9.70 -15.57 1.67
N THR A 88 10.65 -16.33 2.22
CA THR A 88 11.03 -17.66 1.75
C THR A 88 11.07 -18.64 2.92
N TRP A 89 11.37 -19.92 2.64
CA TRP A 89 11.56 -20.91 3.71
C TRP A 89 12.80 -20.61 4.56
N ASP A 90 13.86 -20.08 3.94
CA ASP A 90 15.12 -19.76 4.62
C ASP A 90 15.08 -18.40 5.34
N ASP A 91 14.26 -17.47 4.83
CA ASP A 91 14.00 -16.15 5.41
C ASP A 91 12.49 -15.93 5.57
N PRO A 92 11.87 -16.48 6.64
CA PRO A 92 10.44 -16.39 6.86
C PRO A 92 10.00 -14.95 7.20
N PRO A 93 8.72 -14.62 6.99
CA PRO A 93 8.26 -13.26 7.24
C PRO A 93 8.38 -12.90 8.73
N PRO A 94 8.68 -11.62 9.07
CA PRO A 94 8.78 -11.18 10.46
C PRO A 94 7.56 -11.57 11.30
N ARG A 95 7.78 -12.06 12.51
CA ARG A 95 6.72 -12.33 13.50
C ARG A 95 7.16 -11.79 14.86
N PRO A 96 7.00 -10.48 15.13
CA PRO A 96 7.15 -9.91 16.46
C PRO A 96 6.42 -10.77 17.46
N ASP A 97 7.10 -11.03 18.58
CA ASP A 97 6.60 -11.85 19.69
C ASP A 97 6.28 -13.31 19.36
N GLY A 98 6.70 -13.78 18.18
CA GLY A 98 6.50 -15.15 17.72
C GLY A 98 5.04 -15.49 17.42
N SER A 99 4.15 -14.49 17.31
CA SER A 99 2.72 -14.73 17.09
C SER A 99 2.48 -15.46 15.76
N PRO A 100 1.80 -16.63 15.76
CA PRO A 100 1.54 -17.36 14.53
C PRO A 100 0.50 -16.66 13.63
N THR A 101 -0.22 -15.66 14.16
CA THR A 101 -1.34 -14.99 13.50
C THR A 101 -1.13 -13.48 13.34
N ALA A 102 0.08 -12.95 13.51
CA ALA A 102 0.36 -11.51 13.46
C ALA A 102 -0.21 -10.81 12.20
N TYR A 103 0.01 -11.39 11.02
CA TYR A 103 -0.52 -10.88 9.76
C TYR A 103 -2.05 -10.98 9.67
N ALA A 104 -2.64 -12.06 10.19
CA ALA A 104 -4.09 -12.21 10.22
C ALA A 104 -4.73 -11.16 11.13
N ALA A 105 -4.16 -10.91 12.31
CA ALA A 105 -4.64 -9.89 13.23
C ALA A 105 -4.57 -8.48 12.61
N TRP A 106 -3.48 -8.18 11.90
CA TRP A 106 -3.31 -6.92 11.19
C TRP A 106 -4.37 -6.74 10.09
N LEU A 107 -4.56 -7.76 9.24
CA LEU A 107 -5.56 -7.74 8.16
C LEU A 107 -6.99 -7.69 8.68
N LEU A 108 -7.30 -8.39 9.78
CA LEU A 108 -8.61 -8.32 10.42
C LEU A 108 -8.90 -6.92 10.95
N THR A 109 -7.89 -6.24 11.50
CA THR A 109 -8.06 -4.84 11.94
C THR A 109 -8.37 -3.91 10.77
N VAL A 110 -7.70 -4.11 9.62
CA VAL A 110 -8.03 -3.39 8.38
C VAL A 110 -9.45 -3.72 7.91
N PHE A 111 -9.83 -5.00 7.94
CA PHE A 111 -11.16 -5.45 7.53
C PHE A 111 -12.27 -4.85 8.39
N ASP A 112 -12.10 -4.85 9.72
CA ASP A 112 -13.05 -4.24 10.66
C ASP A 112 -13.18 -2.74 10.38
N ARG A 113 -12.04 -2.05 10.21
CA ARG A 113 -12.01 -0.61 9.88
C ARG A 113 -12.71 -0.28 8.56
N TRP A 114 -12.47 -1.08 7.53
CA TRP A 114 -13.13 -0.94 6.23
C TRP A 114 -14.65 -1.15 6.36
N THR A 115 -15.07 -2.20 7.07
CA THR A 115 -16.50 -2.52 7.28
C THR A 115 -17.24 -1.40 8.03
N GLU A 116 -16.57 -0.71 8.97
CA GLU A 116 -17.14 0.45 9.68
C GLU A 116 -17.37 1.67 8.79
N GLN A 117 -16.64 1.79 7.66
CA GLN A 117 -16.72 2.94 6.74
C GLN A 117 -17.76 2.76 5.63
N GLY A 118 -18.21 1.52 5.37
CA GLY A 118 -19.26 1.18 4.40
C GLY A 118 -18.74 0.81 3.02
#